data_AF-A0A432T793-F1
#
_entry.id   AF-A0A432T793-F1
#
_cell.length_a   1.000
_cell.length_b   1.000
_cell.length_c   1.000
_cell.angle_alpha   90.00
_cell.angle_beta   90.00
_cell.angle_gamma   90.00
#
_symmetry.space_group_name_H-M   'P 1'
#
loop_
_entity.id
_entity.type
_entity.pdbx_description
1 polymer ?
#
loop_
_entity_poly.entity_id
_entity_poly.type
_entity_poly.pdbx_seq_one_letter_code
_entity_poly.pdbx_strand_id
1 'polypeptide(L)' 'MEDVKLTQYSHGAGCGCKIAPQILEKILISSRDTIPYPQLLVGNESKDDAAAYDLGNGTSVLSTTDFFM' A
#
# COMPACT_ATOMS: atom_id res chain seq x y z
N MET A 1 15.57 -10.27 -34.85
CA MET A 1 14.66 -9.75 -33.81
C MET A 1 15.46 -8.71 -33.07
N GLU A 2 15.02 -7.45 -33.01
CA GLU A 2 15.72 -6.45 -32.18
C GLU A 2 15.51 -6.78 -30.70
N ASP A 3 16.56 -6.62 -29.91
CA ASP A 3 16.49 -6.79 -28.46
C ASP A 3 15.72 -5.62 -27.83
N VAL A 4 14.48 -5.88 -27.42
CA VAL A 4 13.65 -4.89 -26.72
C VAL A 4 14.07 -4.84 -25.25
N LYS A 5 14.60 -3.68 -24.82
CA LYS A 5 14.91 -3.42 -23.41
C LYS A 5 13.67 -2.90 -22.69
N LEU A 6 13.02 -3.71 -21.85
CA LEU A 6 11.81 -3.28 -21.12
C LEU A 6 12.04 -2.05 -20.23
N THR A 7 13.25 -1.88 -19.70
CA THR A 7 13.64 -0.73 -18.87
C THR A 7 13.55 0.60 -19.60
N GLN A 8 13.56 0.62 -20.94
CA GLN A 8 13.39 1.85 -21.71
C GLN A 8 11.98 2.46 -21.59
N TYR A 9 11.00 1.69 -21.10
CA TYR A 9 9.64 2.15 -20.88
C TYR A 9 9.38 2.63 -19.45
N SER A 10 10.30 2.36 -18.50
CA SER A 10 10.19 2.89 -17.15
C SER A 10 10.73 4.32 -17.12
N HIS A 11 9.84 5.29 -16.83
CA HIS A 11 10.20 6.71 -16.74
C HIS A 11 10.90 7.06 -15.41
N GLY A 12 10.97 6.10 -14.49
CA GLY A 12 11.51 6.27 -13.15
C GLY A 12 13.02 6.10 -13.09
N ALA A 13 13.75 7.14 -12.72
CA ALA A 13 15.19 7.08 -12.49
C ALA A 13 15.51 6.60 -11.05
N GLY A 14 15.68 5.29 -10.86
CA GLY A 14 16.36 4.72 -9.69
C GLY A 14 15.49 4.11 -8.58
N CYS A 15 16.17 3.73 -7.47
CA CYS A 15 15.70 2.91 -6.33
C CYS A 15 14.44 3.44 -5.59
N GLY A 16 13.96 4.64 -5.89
CA GLY A 16 13.02 5.38 -5.04
C GLY A 16 11.80 5.97 -5.74
N CYS A 17 11.30 5.37 -6.84
CA CYS A 17 10.14 5.90 -7.58
C CYS A 17 8.80 5.84 -6.81
N LYS A 18 8.81 5.50 -5.51
CA LYS A 18 7.65 5.51 -4.62
C LYS A 18 7.41 6.93 -4.08
N ILE A 19 6.15 7.25 -3.76
CA ILE A 19 5.81 8.51 -3.08
C ILE A 19 6.50 8.54 -1.71
N ALA A 20 7.12 9.67 -1.37
CA ALA A 20 7.79 9.83 -0.07
C ALA A 20 6.78 9.61 1.09
N PRO A 21 7.18 8.94 2.19
CA PRO A 21 6.26 8.60 3.28
C PRO A 21 5.45 9.78 3.83
N GLN A 22 6.09 10.95 3.99
CA GLN A 22 5.44 12.16 4.51
C GLN A 22 4.39 12.73 3.54
N ILE A 23 4.56 12.49 2.24
CA ILE A 23 3.59 12.91 1.23
C ILE A 23 2.43 11.93 1.19
N LEU A 24 2.70 10.62 1.26
CA LEU A 24 1.67 9.59 1.34
C LEU A 24 0.78 9.78 2.56
N GLU A 25 1.37 10.07 3.73
CA GLU A 25 0.61 10.35 4.95
C GLU A 25 -0.38 11.50 4.75
N LYS A 26 0.03 12.59 4.08
CA LYS A 26 -0.87 13.72 3.78
C LYS A 26 -2.00 13.34 2.81
N ILE A 27 -1.75 12.45 1.86
CA ILE A 27 -2.75 11.98 0.89
C ILE A 27 -3.79 11.09 1.58
N LEU A 28 -3.36 10.25 2.53
CA LEU A 28 -4.23 9.30 3.23
C LEU A 28 -5.07 9.94 4.33
N ILE A 29 -4.75 11.17 4.77
CA ILE A 29 -5.62 11.93 5.68
C ILE A 29 -6.96 12.19 4.98
N SER A 30 -8.00 11.50 5.45
CA SER A 30 -9.38 11.72 5.02
C SER A 30 -10.10 12.66 5.99
N SER A 31 -10.95 13.53 5.47
CA SER A 31 -11.88 14.35 6.27
C SER A 31 -13.15 13.60 6.68
N ARG A 32 -13.26 12.31 6.37
CA ARG A 32 -14.40 11.47 6.74
C ARG A 32 -14.23 10.94 8.16
N ASP A 33 -15.33 10.90 8.90
CA ASP A 33 -15.36 10.30 10.23
C ASP A 33 -14.82 8.88 10.18
N THR A 34 -13.85 8.58 11.03
CA THR A 34 -13.27 7.25 11.17
C THR A 34 -14.33 6.33 11.76
N ILE A 35 -14.90 5.47 10.92
CA ILE A 35 -15.76 4.38 11.39
C ILE A 35 -14.84 3.34 12.04
N PRO A 36 -15.01 3.02 13.34
CA PRO A 36 -14.22 1.98 13.97
C PRO A 36 -14.64 0.62 13.40
N TYR A 37 -13.66 -0.18 12.99
CA TYR A 37 -13.84 -1.56 12.58
C TYR A 37 -13.12 -2.46 13.59
N PRO A 38 -13.81 -3.00 14.62
CA PRO A 38 -13.16 -3.73 15.71
C PRO A 38 -12.38 -4.97 15.27
N GLN A 39 -12.74 -5.54 14.12
CA GLN A 39 -12.07 -6.70 13.51
C GLN A 39 -10.88 -6.32 12.63
N LEU A 40 -10.66 -5.04 12.35
CA LEU A 40 -9.47 -4.56 11.65
C LEU A 40 -8.32 -4.50 12.66
N LEU A 41 -7.43 -5.49 12.59
CA LEU A 41 -6.28 -5.61 13.49
C LEU A 41 -5.13 -4.68 13.09
N VAL A 42 -4.96 -4.49 11.78
CA VAL A 42 -3.93 -3.62 11.19
C VAL A 42 -4.59 -2.83 10.05
N GLY A 43 -4.70 -1.52 10.23
CA GLY A 43 -5.37 -0.59 9.32
C GLY A 43 -4.42 0.46 8.73
N ASN A 44 -4.97 1.58 8.24
CA ASN A 44 -4.15 2.64 7.66
C ASN A 44 -3.31 3.40 8.72
N GLU A 45 -3.74 3.34 9.97
CA GLU A 45 -3.13 4.02 11.11
C GLU A 45 -1.84 3.35 11.63
N SER A 46 -1.64 2.05 11.35
CA SER A 46 -0.48 1.30 11.85
C SER A 46 0.79 1.51 11.00
N LYS A 47 0.67 2.07 9.80
CA LYS A 47 1.77 2.29 8.83
C LYS A 47 2.57 1.01 8.55
N ASP A 48 1.86 -0.10 8.37
CA ASP A 48 2.40 -1.45 8.14
C ASP A 48 2.36 -1.86 6.65
N ASP A 49 2.92 -3.03 6.31
CA ASP A 49 3.06 -3.53 4.93
C ASP A 49 1.75 -4.12 4.35
N ALA A 50 0.78 -4.44 5.20
CA ALA A 50 -0.50 -5.03 4.81
C ALA A 50 -1.61 -4.68 5.81
N ALA A 51 -2.85 -4.69 5.33
CA ALA A 51 -4.01 -4.71 6.22
C ALA A 51 -4.23 -6.13 6.75
N ALA A 52 -4.64 -6.24 8.02
CA ALA A 52 -5.00 -7.51 8.66
C ALA A 52 -6.39 -7.42 9.27
N TYR A 53 -7.27 -8.36 8.90
CA TYR A 53 -8.66 -8.39 9.35
C TYR A 53 -9.00 -9.75 9.97
N ASP A 54 -9.52 -9.75 11.20
CA ASP A 54 -9.95 -10.95 11.91
C ASP A 54 -11.30 -11.47 11.38
N LEU A 55 -11.37 -12.76 11.05
CA LEU A 55 -12.60 -13.41 10.61
C LEU A 55 -13.46 -13.94 11.77
N GLY A 56 -12.99 -13.81 13.02
CA GLY A 56 -13.73 -14.20 14.23
C GLY A 56 -13.68 -15.70 14.53
N ASN A 57 -12.85 -16.46 13.81
CA ASN A 57 -12.66 -17.90 13.98
C ASN A 57 -11.20 -18.27 14.29
N GLY A 58 -10.41 -17.30 14.76
CA GLY A 58 -8.97 -17.45 14.99
C GLY A 58 -8.12 -17.39 13.72
N THR A 59 -8.69 -17.00 12.58
CA THR A 59 -7.97 -16.77 11.32
C THR A 59 -8.14 -15.32 10.87
N SER A 60 -7.11 -14.77 10.22
CA SER A 60 -7.14 -13.42 9.68
C SER A 60 -6.88 -13.39 8.17
N VAL A 61 -7.50 -12.43 7.48
CA VAL A 61 -7.19 -12.10 6.09
C VAL A 61 -6.10 -11.04 6.08
N LEU A 62 -5.03 -11.30 5.34
CA LEU A 62 -4.02 -10.30 5.01
C LEU A 62 -4.25 -9.80 3.59
N SER A 63 -4.26 -8.48 3.42
CA SER A 63 -4.45 -7.84 2.12
C SER A 63 -3.39 -6.76 1.92
N THR A 64 -2.62 -6.88 0.84
CA THR A 64 -1.62 -5.90 0.43
C THR A 64 -1.61 -5.76 -1.09
N THR A 65 -1.11 -4.64 -1.57
CA THR A 65 -0.94 -4.38 -3.00
C THR A 65 0.36 -3.61 -3.21
N ASP A 66 1.13 -3.99 -4.23
CA ASP A 66 2.28 -3.23 -4.71
C ASP A 66 2.18 -3.08 -6.23
N PHE A 67 2.71 -1.98 -6.75
CA PHE A 67 2.71 -1.70 -8.18
C PHE A 67 4.08 -1.15 -8.59
N PHE A 68 4.53 -1.56 -9.78
CA PHE A 68 5.76 -1.10 -10.40
C PHE A 68 5.43 -0.58 -11.81
N MET A 69 6.14 0.45 -12.26
CA MET A 69 6.01 1.02 -13.62
C MET A 69 7.27 0.78 -14.45
#